data_AF-A0A846PIB8-F1
#
_entry.id   AF-A0A846PIB8-F1
#
_cell.length_a   1.000
_cell.length_b   1.000
_cell.length_c   1.000
_cell.angle_alpha   90.00
_cell.angle_beta   90.00
_cell.angle_gamma   90.00
#
_symmetry.space_group_name_H-M   'P 1'
#
loop_
_entity.id
_entity.type
_entity.pdbx_description
1 polymer ?
#
loop_
_entity_poly.entity_id
_entity_poly.type
_entity_poly.pdbx_seq_one_letter_code
_entity_poly.pdbx_strand_id
1 'polypeptide(L)' 'MSLWNQQITAVSEGDEINIEKGRIASYQGNLQLRIGKNGNLSIISS' A
#
# COMPACT_ATOMS: atom_id res chain seq x y z
N MET A 1 4.57 4.15 -3.39
CA MET A 1 4.31 3.48 -2.11
C MET A 1 5.25 2.29 -2.01
N SER A 2 5.98 2.13 -0.93
CA SER A 2 6.81 0.93 -0.73
C SER A 2 5.96 -0.13 -0.02
N LEU A 3 5.83 -1.31 -0.63
CA LEU A 3 5.28 -2.50 0.01
C LEU A 3 6.35 -3.09 0.94
N TRP A 4 5.94 -3.64 2.08
CA TRP A 4 6.88 -4.21 3.05
C TRP A 4 6.62 -5.71 3.23
N ASN A 5 7.69 -6.50 3.25
CA ASN A 5 7.69 -7.92 3.62
C ASN A 5 6.68 -8.76 2.81
N GLN A 6 5.75 -9.45 3.51
CA GLN A 6 4.77 -10.39 2.93
C GLN A 6 3.83 -9.75 1.91
N GLN A 7 3.68 -8.41 1.92
CA GLN A 7 2.87 -7.68 0.95
C GLN A 7 3.45 -7.75 -0.47
N ILE A 8 4.78 -7.81 -0.60
CA ILE A 8 5.45 -7.88 -1.92
C ILE A 8 5.13 -9.22 -2.60
N THR A 9 5.02 -10.29 -1.82
CA THR A 9 4.69 -11.64 -2.32
C THR A 9 3.20 -11.87 -2.55
N ALA A 10 2.33 -11.07 -1.96
CA ALA A 10 0.88 -11.25 -2.05
C ALA A 10 0.25 -10.50 -3.22
N VAL A 11 0.82 -9.36 -3.62
CA VAL A 11 0.25 -8.45 -4.63
C VAL A 11 0.87 -8.70 -6.00
N SER A 12 0.02 -8.84 -7.01
CA SER A 12 0.38 -8.93 -8.43
C SER A 12 -0.11 -7.71 -9.21
N GLU A 13 0.49 -7.47 -10.38
CA GLU A 13 -0.01 -6.44 -11.30
C GLU A 13 -1.43 -6.79 -11.75
N GLY A 14 -2.35 -5.83 -11.62
CA GLY A 14 -3.76 -6.01 -11.93
C GLY A 14 -4.64 -6.28 -10.70
N ASP A 15 -4.06 -6.56 -9.54
CA ASP A 15 -4.83 -6.78 -8.31
C ASP A 15 -5.52 -5.49 -7.85
N GLU A 16 -6.77 -5.63 -7.42
CA GLU A 16 -7.46 -4.59 -6.69
C GLU A 16 -7.16 -4.73 -5.19
N ILE A 17 -6.60 -3.69 -4.58
CA ILE A 17 -6.20 -3.70 -3.17
C ILE A 17 -6.99 -2.66 -2.36
N ASN A 18 -7.38 -3.04 -1.15
CA ASN A 18 -7.90 -2.15 -0.13
C ASN A 18 -6.78 -1.72 0.81
N ILE A 19 -6.74 -0.42 1.15
CA ILE A 19 -5.76 0.14 2.08
C ILE A 19 -6.51 0.85 3.20
N GLU A 20 -6.27 0.41 4.43
CA GLU A 20 -6.85 1.01 5.63
C GLU A 20 -5.80 1.80 6.42
N LYS A 21 -6.22 2.97 6.95
CA LYS A 21 -5.36 3.88 7.74
C LYS A 21 -4.08 4.29 6.99
N GLY A 22 -4.17 4.38 5.65
CA GLY A 22 -3.14 4.97 4.81
C GLY A 22 -3.02 6.48 5.05
N ARG A 23 -1.83 7.03 4.81
CA ARG A 23 -1.56 8.47 4.91
C ARG A 23 -0.88 8.95 3.62
N ILE A 24 -1.23 10.16 3.21
CA ILE A 24 -0.55 10.85 2.12
C ILE A 24 0.67 11.58 2.69
N ALA A 25 1.82 11.41 2.05
CA ALA A 25 3.05 12.12 2.37
C ALA A 25 3.69 12.67 1.10
N SER A 26 4.32 13.83 1.17
CA SER A 26 5.14 14.33 0.08
C SER A 26 6.58 13.80 0.21
N TYR A 27 7.15 13.36 -0.89
CA TYR A 27 8.56 12.99 -0.97
C TYR A 27 9.14 13.48 -2.29
N GLN A 28 10.17 14.31 -2.21
CA GLN A 28 10.78 14.98 -3.37
C GLN A 28 9.75 15.68 -4.28
N GLY A 29 8.77 16.37 -3.67
CA GLY A 29 7.71 17.08 -4.40
C GLY A 29 6.57 16.20 -4.91
N ASN A 30 6.68 14.87 -4.83
CA ASN A 30 5.65 13.95 -5.28
C ASN A 30 4.80 13.45 -4.10
N LEU A 31 3.48 13.44 -4.28
CA LEU A 31 2.56 12.83 -3.32
C LEU A 31 2.68 11.30 -3.39
N GLN A 32 2.79 10.68 -2.23
CA GLN A 32 2.90 9.24 -2.10
C GLN A 32 1.96 8.73 -1.01
N LEU A 33 1.24 7.65 -1.32
CA LEU A 33 0.53 6.88 -0.31
C LEU A 33 1.53 6.06 0.51
N ARG A 34 1.37 6.10 1.83
CA ARG A 34 2.16 5.33 2.80
C ARG A 34 1.25 4.63 3.79
N ILE A 35 1.66 3.44 4.20
CA ILE A 35 0.98 2.64 5.21
C ILE A 35 1.84 2.65 6.47
N GLY A 36 1.32 3.17 7.57
CA GLY A 36 2.02 3.20 8.86
C GLY A 36 1.89 1.87 9.60
N LYS A 37 2.52 1.76 10.79
CA LYS A 37 2.50 0.55 11.64
C LYS A 37 1.10 -0.04 11.90
N ASN A 38 0.08 0.81 11.98
CA ASN A 38 -1.31 0.40 12.25
C ASN A 38 -2.18 0.34 10.99
N GLY A 39 -1.58 0.54 9.81
CA GLY A 39 -2.27 0.45 8.53
C GLY A 39 -2.28 -0.99 8.02
N ASN A 40 -3.29 -1.29 7.22
CA ASN A 40 -3.48 -2.62 6.65
C ASN A 40 -3.62 -2.52 5.12
N LEU A 41 -3.22 -3.59 4.44
CA LEU A 41 -3.40 -3.78 3.00
C LEU A 41 -3.99 -5.17 2.80
N SER A 42 -5.10 -5.25 2.09
CA SER A 42 -5.74 -6.52 1.71
C SER A 42 -6.11 -6.52 0.23
N ILE A 43 -6.14 -7.70 -0.38
CA ILE A 43 -6.57 -7.86 -1.78
C ILE A 43 -8.09 -8.04 -1.79
N ILE A 44 -8.78 -7.32 -2.67
CA ILE A 44 -10.25 -7.29 -2.77
C ILE A 44 -10.73 -8.39 -3.73
N SER A 45 -9.96 -8.66 -4.78
CA SER A 45 -10.30 -9.59 -5.84
C SER A 45 -9.03 -10.31 -6.33
N SER A 46 -9.05 -11.65 -6.35
CA SER A 46 -8.10 -12.50 -7.09
C SER A 46 -8.67 -12.91 -8.43
#